data_AF-A0AAP2CPT6-F1
#
_entry.id   AF-A0AAP2CPT6-F1
#
_cell.length_a   1.000
_cell.length_b   1.000
_cell.length_c   1.000
_cell.angle_alpha   90.00
_cell.angle_beta   90.00
_cell.angle_gamma   90.00
#
_symmetry.space_group_name_H-M   'P 1'
#
loop_
_entity.id
_entity.type
_entity.pdbx_description
1 polymer ?
#
loop_
_entity_poly.entity_id
_entity_poly.type
_entity_poly.pdbx_seq_one_letter_code
_entity_poly.pdbx_strand_id
1 'polypeptide(L)'
;MDMRAKTDQQIQNLIDNHRRAGKLDAPLAVAAIEEQARRSTSFDFKAGIEFLLQAARTGRAVNYRQLAEAGGVLKPDDTWYQHMARKIPLSQIVDYAHTHDMPAITALIETTQGVTDTILAGFQKGLDDTGIQVPVGMTIEEFYHSERQRAFDWAATK
;
A
#
# COMPACT_ATOMS: atom_id res chain seq x y z
N MET A 1 19.89 -6.88 -14.21
CA MET A 1 18.85 -7.17 -15.23
C MET A 1 18.06 -5.89 -15.45
N ASP A 2 17.83 -5.47 -16.69
CA ASP A 2 17.07 -4.24 -16.97
C ASP A 2 15.55 -4.49 -16.89
N MET A 3 14.85 -3.78 -16.01
CA MET A 3 13.39 -3.85 -15.88
C MET A 3 12.66 -3.11 -16.98
N ARG A 4 13.27 -2.09 -17.60
CA ARG A 4 12.63 -1.28 -18.65
C ARG A 4 12.37 -2.11 -19.92
N ALA A 5 13.21 -3.09 -20.19
CA ALA A 5 13.06 -4.01 -21.32
C ALA A 5 11.97 -5.09 -21.11
N LYS A 6 11.37 -5.19 -19.92
CA LYS A 6 10.33 -6.18 -19.61
C LYS A 6 8.93 -5.66 -19.94
N THR A 7 8.03 -6.57 -20.30
CA THR A 7 6.60 -6.29 -20.36
C THR A 7 5.99 -6.23 -18.97
N ASP A 8 4.82 -5.59 -18.84
CA ASP A 8 4.12 -5.50 -17.56
C ASP A 8 3.77 -6.88 -16.99
N GLN A 9 3.41 -7.85 -17.85
CA GLN A 9 3.18 -9.22 -17.43
C GLN A 9 4.45 -9.89 -16.89
N GLN A 10 5.61 -9.63 -17.50
CA GLN A 10 6.88 -10.17 -17.00
C GLN A 10 7.27 -9.57 -15.65
N ILE A 11 7.00 -8.28 -15.46
CA ILE A 11 7.19 -7.60 -14.16
C ILE A 11 6.25 -8.22 -13.11
N GLN A 12 4.96 -8.34 -13.41
CA GLN A 12 3.99 -8.95 -12.49
C GLN A 12 4.38 -10.38 -12.10
N ASN A 13 4.79 -11.20 -13.08
CA ASN A 13 5.22 -12.56 -12.81
C ASN A 13 6.46 -12.62 -11.90
N LEU A 14 7.39 -11.68 -12.04
CA LEU A 14 8.56 -11.60 -11.16
C LEU A 14 8.13 -11.28 -9.72
N ILE A 15 7.24 -10.31 -9.54
CA ILE A 15 6.72 -9.91 -8.23
C ILE A 15 6.00 -11.10 -7.59
N ASP A 16 5.06 -11.73 -8.31
CA ASP A 16 4.27 -12.86 -7.81
C ASP A 16 5.14 -14.06 -7.40
N ASN A 17 6.19 -14.34 -8.16
CA ASN A 17 7.10 -15.46 -7.84
C ASN A 17 7.92 -15.18 -6.57
N HIS A 18 8.42 -13.95 -6.39
CA HIS A 18 9.17 -13.59 -5.19
C HIS A 18 8.27 -13.53 -3.96
N ARG A 19 7.06 -12.99 -4.13
CA ARG A 19 6.00 -12.98 -3.12
C ARG A 19 5.67 -14.38 -2.62
N ARG A 20 5.38 -15.33 -3.52
CA ARG A 20 5.14 -16.74 -3.14
C ARG A 20 6.32 -17.40 -2.44
N ALA A 21 7.54 -16.94 -2.74
CA ALA A 21 8.75 -17.43 -2.11
C ALA A 21 9.11 -16.71 -0.79
N GLY A 22 8.36 -15.67 -0.38
CA GLY A 22 8.68 -14.83 0.77
C GLY A 22 9.98 -14.02 0.58
N LYS A 23 10.27 -13.56 -0.64
CA LYS A 23 11.54 -12.91 -1.03
C LYS A 23 11.33 -11.56 -1.73
N LEU A 24 10.36 -10.76 -1.27
CA LEU A 24 10.08 -9.45 -1.85
C LEU A 24 11.21 -8.43 -1.62
N ASP A 25 12.05 -8.67 -0.61
CA ASP A 25 13.28 -7.94 -0.32
C ASP A 25 14.44 -8.22 -1.31
N ALA A 26 14.32 -9.26 -2.14
CA ALA A 26 15.35 -9.58 -3.11
C ALA A 26 15.55 -8.42 -4.11
N PRO A 27 16.79 -8.07 -4.50
CA PRO A 27 17.05 -6.92 -5.39
C PRO A 27 16.26 -6.93 -6.71
N LEU A 28 15.94 -8.12 -7.21
CA LEU A 28 15.13 -8.29 -8.43
C LEU A 28 13.65 -7.97 -8.21
N ALA A 29 13.11 -8.31 -7.04
CA ALA A 29 11.73 -7.99 -6.66
C ALA A 29 11.58 -6.49 -6.41
N VAL A 30 12.53 -5.88 -5.67
CA VAL A 30 12.57 -4.43 -5.44
C VAL A 30 12.56 -3.67 -6.78
N ALA A 31 13.47 -4.00 -7.70
CA ALA A 31 13.52 -3.34 -9.00
C ALA A 31 12.24 -3.53 -9.83
N ALA A 32 11.60 -4.70 -9.74
CA ALA A 32 10.34 -4.98 -10.43
C ALA A 32 9.18 -4.17 -9.85
N ILE A 33 9.09 -4.04 -8.53
CA ILE A 33 8.08 -3.24 -7.83
C ILE A 33 8.25 -1.75 -8.14
N GLU A 34 9.49 -1.24 -8.09
CA GLU A 34 9.78 0.15 -8.47
C GLU A 34 9.38 0.46 -9.92
N GLU A 35 9.68 -0.45 -10.84
CA GLU A 35 9.30 -0.27 -12.24
C GLU A 35 7.77 -0.38 -12.44
N GLN A 36 7.09 -1.28 -11.72
CA GLN A 36 5.62 -1.37 -11.73
C GLN A 36 5.01 -0.05 -11.24
N ALA A 37 5.47 0.47 -10.11
CA ALA A 37 5.01 1.74 -9.56
C ALA A 37 5.26 2.90 -10.54
N ARG A 38 6.43 2.95 -11.17
CA ARG A 38 6.80 3.97 -12.16
C ARG A 38 5.92 3.94 -13.42
N ARG A 39 5.46 2.76 -13.83
CA ARG A 39 4.60 2.57 -15.02
C ARG A 39 3.12 2.79 -14.75
N SER A 40 2.70 2.82 -13.49
CA SER A 40 1.29 2.96 -13.13
C SER A 40 0.70 4.23 -13.73
N THR A 41 -0.31 4.06 -14.57
CA THR A 41 -1.12 5.16 -15.12
C THR A 41 -2.44 5.34 -14.37
N SER A 42 -2.81 4.35 -13.54
CA SER A 42 -4.09 4.33 -12.82
C SER A 42 -4.02 4.97 -11.44
N PHE A 43 -2.82 5.05 -10.86
CA PHE A 43 -2.53 5.61 -9.54
C PHE A 43 -1.12 6.16 -9.54
N ASP A 44 -0.96 7.43 -9.18
CA ASP A 44 0.35 8.04 -8.94
C ASP A 44 0.89 7.53 -7.59
N PHE A 45 1.76 6.52 -7.67
CA PHE A 45 2.37 5.91 -6.49
C PHE A 45 3.16 6.89 -5.66
N LYS A 46 3.91 7.78 -6.32
CA LYS A 46 4.74 8.74 -5.61
C LYS A 46 3.86 9.68 -4.80
N ALA A 47 2.85 10.29 -5.43
CA ALA A 47 1.95 11.21 -4.75
C ALA A 47 1.14 10.51 -3.64
N GLY A 48 0.65 9.29 -3.89
CA GLY A 48 -0.09 8.51 -2.89
C GLY A 48 0.75 8.12 -1.67
N ILE A 49 1.99 7.67 -1.88
CA ILE A 49 2.93 7.35 -0.79
C ILE A 49 3.31 8.62 -0.03
N GLU A 50 3.65 9.72 -0.71
CA GLU A 50 3.96 11.00 -0.06
C GLU A 50 2.80 11.51 0.80
N PHE A 51 1.56 11.35 0.33
CA PHE A 51 0.36 11.70 1.11
C PHE A 51 0.22 10.84 2.38
N LEU A 52 0.42 9.53 2.28
CA LEU A 52 0.39 8.63 3.43
C LEU A 52 1.52 8.93 4.43
N LEU A 53 2.72 9.23 3.94
CA LEU A 53 3.85 9.64 4.76
C LEU A 53 3.57 10.95 5.50
N GLN A 54 2.96 11.93 4.83
CA GLN A 54 2.59 13.19 5.47
C GLN A 54 1.51 12.98 6.54
N ALA A 55 0.55 12.09 6.29
CA ALA A 55 -0.43 11.70 7.30
C ALA A 55 0.23 11.02 8.50
N ALA A 56 1.20 10.13 8.26
CA ALA A 56 1.97 9.47 9.31
C ALA A 56 2.74 10.48 10.17
N ARG A 57 3.46 11.42 9.54
CA ARG A 57 4.19 12.51 10.23
C ARG A 57 3.30 13.40 11.09
N THR A 58 2.04 13.55 10.70
CA THR A 58 1.06 14.37 11.42
C THR A 58 0.21 13.57 12.40
N GLY A 59 0.51 12.27 12.58
CA GLY A 59 -0.20 11.41 13.53
C GLY A 59 -1.68 11.22 13.20
N ARG A 60 -2.07 11.32 11.93
CA ARG A 60 -3.48 11.27 11.51
C ARG A 60 -3.75 10.09 10.60
N ALA A 61 -4.94 9.53 10.75
CA ALA A 61 -5.50 8.60 9.78
C ALA A 61 -5.99 9.35 8.53
N VAL A 62 -6.25 8.59 7.46
CA VAL A 62 -6.76 9.08 6.18
C VAL A 62 -7.93 8.21 5.74
N ASN A 63 -8.82 8.76 4.94
CA ASN A 63 -9.84 7.94 4.29
C ASN A 63 -9.47 7.60 2.84
N TYR A 64 -10.14 6.59 2.30
CA TYR A 64 -9.95 6.13 0.91
C TYR A 64 -10.08 7.24 -0.12
N ARG A 65 -11.02 8.18 0.08
CA ARG A 65 -11.24 9.28 -0.85
C ARG A 65 -10.01 10.18 -0.91
N GLN A 66 -9.45 10.56 0.24
CA GLN A 66 -8.27 11.41 0.28
C GLN A 66 -7.07 10.73 -0.38
N LEU A 67 -6.89 9.41 -0.19
CA LEU A 67 -5.84 8.65 -0.87
C LEU A 67 -6.07 8.57 -2.38
N ALA A 68 -7.32 8.38 -2.81
CA ALA A 68 -7.67 8.36 -4.24
C ALA A 68 -7.43 9.72 -4.91
N GLU A 69 -7.77 10.82 -4.23
CA GLU A 69 -7.50 12.19 -4.70
C GLU A 69 -6.00 12.44 -4.79
N ALA A 70 -5.24 12.11 -3.75
CA ALA A 70 -3.79 12.27 -3.73
C ALA A 70 -3.08 11.45 -4.81
N GLY A 71 -3.52 10.21 -5.03
CA GLY A 71 -2.98 9.34 -6.07
C GLY A 71 -3.53 9.62 -7.48
N GLY A 72 -4.29 10.69 -7.69
CA GLY A 72 -4.84 11.07 -9.00
C GLY A 72 -5.90 10.11 -9.56
N VAL A 73 -6.37 9.15 -8.76
CA VAL A 73 -7.47 8.24 -9.13
C VAL A 73 -8.78 8.99 -9.21
N LEU A 74 -8.96 9.99 -8.34
CA LEU A 74 -10.18 10.78 -8.28
C LEU A 74 -9.87 12.27 -8.47
N LYS A 75 -10.68 12.94 -9.28
CA LYS A 75 -10.65 14.40 -9.42
C LYS A 75 -11.64 15.09 -8.49
N PRO A 76 -11.35 16.36 -8.13
CA PRO A 76 -12.25 17.38 -7.59
C PRO A 76 -13.76 17.10 -7.58
N ASP A 77 -14.19 16.91 -8.82
CA ASP A 77 -15.52 16.98 -9.40
C ASP A 77 -16.11 15.60 -9.71
N ASP A 78 -15.37 14.52 -9.50
CA ASP A 78 -15.88 13.17 -9.70
C ASP A 78 -17.01 12.85 -8.69
N THR A 79 -18.05 12.18 -9.16
CA THR A 79 -19.22 11.79 -8.35
C THR A 79 -18.92 10.56 -7.48
N TRP A 80 -19.59 10.41 -6.33
CA TRP A 80 -19.44 9.26 -5.41
C TRP A 80 -19.50 7.88 -6.09
N TYR A 81 -20.25 7.75 -7.18
CA TYR A 81 -20.30 6.51 -7.97
C TYR A 81 -18.98 6.21 -8.70
N GLN A 82 -18.30 7.23 -9.23
CA GLN A 82 -16.98 7.08 -9.86
C GLN A 82 -15.89 6.74 -8.82
N HIS A 83 -16.05 7.16 -7.56
CA HIS A 83 -15.17 6.72 -6.46
C HIS A 83 -15.24 5.21 -6.22
N MET A 84 -16.44 4.62 -6.25
CA MET A 84 -16.63 3.19 -5.99
C MET A 84 -16.11 2.31 -7.14
N ALA A 85 -16.04 2.86 -8.36
CA ALA A 85 -15.61 2.12 -9.55
C ALA A 85 -14.08 2.03 -9.70
N ARG A 86 -13.32 3.01 -9.18
CA ARG A 86 -11.87 3.07 -9.37
C ARG A 86 -11.13 2.48 -8.17
N LYS A 87 -10.46 1.35 -8.39
CA LYS A 87 -9.74 0.61 -7.34
C LYS A 87 -8.34 1.19 -7.13
N ILE A 88 -8.04 1.60 -5.91
CA ILE A 88 -6.66 1.90 -5.48
C ILE A 88 -5.90 0.56 -5.36
N PRO A 89 -4.69 0.44 -5.92
CA PRO A 89 -3.91 -0.81 -5.88
C PRO A 89 -3.24 -1.00 -4.50
N LEU A 90 -4.03 -1.25 -3.44
CA LEU A 90 -3.52 -1.34 -2.07
C LEU A 90 -2.41 -2.38 -1.89
N SER A 91 -2.54 -3.57 -2.47
CA SER A 91 -1.49 -4.60 -2.35
C SER A 91 -0.15 -4.12 -2.93
N GLN A 92 -0.17 -3.32 -3.99
CA GLN A 92 1.05 -2.72 -4.57
C GLN A 92 1.63 -1.62 -3.67
N ILE A 93 0.78 -0.88 -2.94
CA ILE A 93 1.24 0.08 -1.92
C ILE A 93 1.93 -0.67 -0.79
N VAL A 94 1.40 -1.83 -0.36
CA VAL A 94 2.03 -2.68 0.66
C VAL A 94 3.35 -3.26 0.16
N ASP A 95 3.42 -3.76 -1.08
CA ASP A 95 4.68 -4.23 -1.68
C ASP A 95 5.74 -3.11 -1.68
N TYR A 96 5.35 -1.92 -2.13
CA TYR A 96 6.24 -0.76 -2.17
C TYR A 96 6.75 -0.38 -0.78
N ALA A 97 5.84 -0.29 0.20
CA ALA A 97 6.20 -0.02 1.59
C ALA A 97 7.18 -1.07 2.14
N HIS A 98 6.88 -2.36 1.93
CA HIS A 98 7.70 -3.46 2.40
C HIS A 98 9.13 -3.44 1.83
N THR A 99 9.27 -3.21 0.52
CA THR A 99 10.58 -3.11 -0.15
C THR A 99 11.41 -1.90 0.25
N HIS A 100 10.81 -0.92 0.94
CA HIS A 100 11.46 0.31 1.39
C HIS A 100 11.61 0.37 2.92
N ASP A 101 11.53 -0.78 3.59
CA ASP A 101 11.59 -0.91 5.05
C ASP A 101 10.57 -0.01 5.78
N MET A 102 9.44 0.26 5.14
CA MET A 102 8.33 1.01 5.73
C MET A 102 7.38 0.03 6.44
N PRO A 103 6.73 0.44 7.55
CA PRO A 103 5.59 -0.28 8.09
C PRO A 103 4.47 -0.41 7.05
N ALA A 104 3.50 -1.29 7.28
CA ALA A 104 2.33 -1.43 6.41
C ALA A 104 1.46 -0.16 6.46
N ILE A 105 1.87 0.87 5.74
CA ILE A 105 1.37 2.26 5.83
C ILE A 105 -0.11 2.38 5.42
N THR A 106 -0.66 1.36 4.78
CA THR A 106 -2.10 1.19 4.59
C THR A 106 -2.89 1.08 5.90
N ALA A 107 -2.22 0.81 7.03
CA ALA A 107 -2.80 0.87 8.39
C ALA A 107 -3.21 2.29 8.85
N LEU A 108 -2.98 3.31 8.01
CA LEU A 108 -3.52 4.66 8.19
C LEU A 108 -4.94 4.82 7.62
N ILE A 109 -5.40 3.89 6.79
CA ILE A 109 -6.67 4.04 6.05
C ILE A 109 -7.84 3.63 6.94
N GLU A 110 -8.75 4.55 7.22
CA GLU A 110 -10.00 4.29 7.95
C GLU A 110 -11.23 4.92 7.27
N THR A 111 -12.40 4.59 7.79
CA THR A 111 -13.66 5.24 7.37
C THR A 111 -13.98 6.42 8.28
N THR A 112 -14.99 7.20 7.94
CA THR A 112 -15.52 8.24 8.84
C THR A 112 -16.10 7.67 10.15
N GLN A 113 -16.41 6.37 10.16
CA GLN A 113 -16.86 5.61 11.32
C GLN A 113 -15.69 4.94 12.06
N GLY A 114 -14.44 5.24 11.68
CA GLY A 114 -13.24 4.61 12.20
C GLY A 114 -12.86 3.33 11.44
N VAL A 115 -12.18 2.43 12.13
CA VAL A 115 -11.76 1.12 11.61
C VAL A 115 -12.97 0.19 11.62
N THR A 116 -13.26 -0.43 10.48
CA THR A 116 -14.40 -1.35 10.31
C THR A 116 -13.92 -2.70 9.81
N ASP A 117 -14.75 -3.74 9.91
CA ASP A 117 -14.44 -5.08 9.41
C ASP A 117 -14.03 -5.07 7.93
N THR A 118 -14.63 -4.20 7.11
CA THR A 118 -14.26 -4.03 5.71
C THR A 118 -12.85 -3.47 5.54
N ILE A 119 -12.44 -2.52 6.39
CA ILE A 119 -11.05 -2.01 6.41
C ILE A 119 -10.09 -3.14 6.80
N LEU A 120 -10.41 -3.86 7.88
CA LEU A 120 -9.57 -4.93 8.39
C LEU A 120 -9.43 -6.08 7.39
N ALA A 121 -10.51 -6.48 6.71
CA ALA A 121 -10.48 -7.50 5.67
C ALA A 121 -9.63 -7.06 4.46
N GLY A 122 -9.74 -5.80 4.04
CA GLY A 122 -8.90 -5.24 2.98
C GLY A 122 -7.43 -5.17 3.37
N PHE A 123 -7.14 -4.78 4.61
CA PHE A 123 -5.79 -4.77 5.16
C PHE A 123 -5.20 -6.18 5.23
N GLN A 124 -5.93 -7.15 5.80
CA GLN A 124 -5.51 -8.54 5.86
C GLN A 124 -5.22 -9.12 4.48
N LYS A 125 -6.10 -8.85 3.51
CA LYS A 125 -5.87 -9.26 2.13
C LYS A 125 -4.56 -8.68 1.58
N GLY A 126 -4.24 -7.42 1.89
CA GLY A 126 -2.96 -6.81 1.49
C GLY A 126 -1.75 -7.52 2.12
N LEU A 127 -1.84 -7.90 3.39
CA LEU A 127 -0.81 -8.67 4.08
C LEU A 127 -0.63 -10.07 3.47
N ASP A 128 -1.72 -10.80 3.28
CA ASP A 128 -1.73 -12.13 2.66
C ASP A 128 -1.16 -12.08 1.25
N ASP A 129 -1.58 -11.09 0.46
CA ASP A 129 -1.07 -10.86 -0.89
C ASP A 129 0.42 -10.56 -0.85
N THR A 130 0.98 -9.92 0.17
CA THR A 130 2.42 -9.58 0.25
C THR A 130 3.26 -10.60 1.00
N GLY A 131 2.63 -11.60 1.62
CA GLY A 131 3.28 -12.60 2.45
C GLY A 131 3.64 -12.12 3.86
N ILE A 132 3.25 -10.89 4.24
CA ILE A 132 3.43 -10.37 5.60
C ILE A 132 2.52 -11.16 6.54
N GLN A 133 3.11 -11.75 7.58
CA GLN A 133 2.35 -12.57 8.53
C GLN A 133 1.96 -11.74 9.75
N VAL A 134 0.69 -11.88 10.17
CA VAL A 134 0.25 -11.39 11.48
C VAL A 134 0.96 -12.21 12.57
N PRO A 135 1.56 -11.57 13.60
CA PRO A 135 2.22 -12.29 14.69
C PRO A 135 1.28 -13.28 15.40
N VAL A 136 1.83 -14.43 15.79
CA VAL A 136 1.09 -15.45 16.54
C VAL A 136 0.53 -14.84 17.83
N GLY A 137 -0.78 -15.03 18.06
CA GLY A 137 -1.47 -14.53 19.24
C GLY A 137 -2.01 -13.09 19.11
N MET A 138 -1.88 -12.47 17.94
CA MET A 138 -2.42 -11.13 17.66
C MET A 138 -3.62 -11.23 16.69
N THR A 139 -4.67 -10.48 16.97
CA THR A 139 -5.78 -10.29 16.03
C THR A 139 -5.38 -9.35 14.89
N ILE A 140 -6.12 -9.38 13.78
CA ILE A 140 -5.86 -8.45 12.66
C ILE A 140 -6.04 -6.98 13.07
N GLU A 141 -6.98 -6.70 13.98
CA GLU A 141 -7.24 -5.35 14.48
C GLU A 141 -6.10 -4.83 15.35
N GLU A 142 -5.61 -5.64 16.29
CA GLU A 142 -4.42 -5.31 17.08
C GLU A 142 -3.20 -5.10 16.18
N PHE A 143 -3.02 -5.95 15.18
CA PHE A 143 -1.91 -5.81 14.24
C PHE A 143 -2.04 -4.53 13.41
N TYR A 144 -3.22 -4.22 12.90
CA TYR A 144 -3.51 -2.97 12.21
C TYR A 144 -3.15 -1.75 13.06
N HIS A 145 -3.58 -1.70 14.33
CA HIS A 145 -3.25 -0.59 15.22
C HIS A 145 -1.76 -0.54 15.55
N SER A 146 -1.09 -1.69 15.67
CA SER A 146 0.37 -1.75 15.86
C SER A 146 1.13 -1.20 14.65
N GLU A 147 0.72 -1.55 13.42
CA GLU A 147 1.32 -1.04 12.18
C GLU A 147 1.06 0.44 12.00
N ARG A 148 -0.12 0.93 12.40
CA ARG A 148 -0.45 2.35 12.42
C ARG A 148 0.51 3.12 13.34
N GLN A 149 0.70 2.64 14.57
CA GLN A 149 1.61 3.28 15.51
C GLN A 149 3.05 3.23 14.99
N ARG A 150 3.49 2.08 14.46
CA ARG A 150 4.80 1.94 13.82
C ARG A 150 4.98 2.92 12.67
N ALA A 151 3.95 3.18 11.87
CA ALA A 151 4.00 4.16 10.78
C ALA A 151 4.23 5.58 11.31
N PHE A 152 3.54 5.96 12.39
CA PHE A 152 3.76 7.25 13.06
C PHE A 152 5.19 7.38 13.60
N ASP A 153 5.65 6.36 14.33
CA ASP A 153 6.98 6.35 14.94
C ASP A 153 8.07 6.38 13.86
N TRP A 154 7.94 5.54 12.82
CA TRP A 154 8.86 5.51 11.68
C TRP A 154 8.95 6.88 11.01
N ALA A 155 7.80 7.50 10.72
CA ALA A 155 7.75 8.79 10.04
C ALA A 155 8.33 9.95 10.86
N ALA A 156 8.31 9.86 12.20
CA ALA A 156 8.96 10.82 13.08
C ALA A 156 10.50 10.72 13.08
N THR A 157 11.07 9.60 12.62
CA THR A 157 12.52 9.36 12.58
C THR A 157 13.17 9.62 11.21
N LYS A 158 12.39 10.01 10.20
CA LYS A 158 12.82 10.15 8.80
C LYS A 158 12.82 11.59 8.31
#